data_AF-A0A2V6CJY8-F1
#
_entry.id   AF-A0A2V6CJY8-F1
#
_cell.length_a   1.000
_cell.length_b   1.000
_cell.length_c   1.000
_cell.angle_alpha   90.00
_cell.angle_beta   90.00
_cell.angle_gamma   90.00
#
_symmetry.space_group_name_H-M   'P 1'
#
loop_
_entity.id
_entity.type
_entity.pdbx_description
1 polymer ?
#
loop_
_entity_poly.entity_id
_entity_poly.type
_entity_poly.pdbx_seq_one_letter_code
_entity_poly.pdbx_strand_id
1 'polypeptide(L)'
;GVRKEATTLDSLALPLVNAVNARSFWPQLLEDLNARLPKENIWITELIPLSNGKPVLAGATAAAGAGAIVPEPVASPITPARPVAGRAQSGGPAIDGLLIRGLYLWNPRQQEVVVDYFKNLAGSPFFAIDPKNQQKVIKPTMPNNTEWAFPYELQLDLKQPLPLP
;
A
#
# COMPACT_ATOMS: atom_id res chain seq x y z
N GLY A 1 -11.34 -33.40 29.89
CA GLY A 1 -10.16 -34.21 29.54
C GLY A 1 -9.14 -33.30 28.92
N VAL A 2 -8.03 -33.06 29.62
CA VAL A 2 -7.15 -31.88 29.48
C VAL A 2 -6.80 -31.48 28.04
N ARG A 3 -6.57 -32.44 27.13
CA ARG A 3 -6.28 -32.17 25.72
C ARG A 3 -7.46 -31.53 24.95
N LYS A 4 -8.70 -31.93 25.26
CA LYS A 4 -9.90 -31.35 24.65
C LYS A 4 -10.12 -29.92 25.13
N GLU A 5 -9.91 -29.66 26.42
CA GLU A 5 -10.00 -28.32 27.02
C GLU A 5 -8.94 -27.37 26.44
N ALA A 6 -7.69 -27.83 26.30
CA ALA A 6 -6.62 -27.05 25.68
C ALA A 6 -6.96 -26.69 24.22
N THR A 7 -7.44 -27.66 23.43
CA THR A 7 -7.83 -27.44 22.03
C THR A 7 -8.99 -26.44 21.92
N THR A 8 -9.97 -26.50 22.83
CA THR A 8 -11.08 -25.53 22.86
C THR A 8 -10.63 -24.13 23.26
N LEU A 9 -9.70 -24.01 24.21
CA LEU A 9 -9.12 -22.71 24.60
C LEU A 9 -8.34 -22.09 23.45
N ASP A 10 -7.51 -22.88 22.75
CA ASP A 10 -6.77 -22.41 21.57
C ASP A 10 -7.71 -21.93 20.47
N SER A 11 -8.82 -22.65 20.22
CA SER A 11 -9.82 -22.26 19.22
C SER A 11 -10.51 -20.92 19.52
N LEU A 12 -10.64 -20.56 20.80
CA LEU A 12 -11.20 -19.28 21.24
C LEU A 12 -10.14 -18.17 21.27
N ALA A 13 -8.92 -18.49 21.69
CA ALA A 13 -7.86 -17.50 21.87
C ALA A 13 -7.24 -17.02 20.56
N LEU A 14 -7.01 -17.93 19.60
CA LEU A 14 -6.32 -17.61 18.34
C LEU A 14 -6.97 -16.46 17.55
N PRO A 15 -8.31 -16.45 17.34
CA PRO A 15 -8.97 -15.36 16.61
C PRO A 15 -8.82 -14.00 17.29
N LEU A 16 -8.90 -13.96 18.63
CA LEU A 16 -8.73 -12.71 19.38
C LEU A 16 -7.29 -12.20 19.28
N VAL A 17 -6.30 -13.08 19.45
CA VAL A 17 -4.88 -12.71 19.30
C VAL A 17 -4.61 -12.19 17.89
N ASN A 18 -5.14 -12.85 16.86
CA ASN A 18 -5.00 -12.41 15.48
C ASN A 18 -5.64 -11.04 15.24
N ALA A 19 -6.84 -10.79 15.80
CA ALA A 19 -7.50 -9.50 15.69
C ALA A 19 -6.73 -8.38 16.39
N VAL A 20 -6.16 -8.64 17.57
CA VAL A 20 -5.30 -7.68 18.30
C VAL A 20 -4.04 -7.38 17.50
N ASN A 21 -3.35 -8.41 17.00
CA ASN A 21 -2.15 -8.23 16.19
C ASN A 21 -2.44 -7.45 14.91
N ALA A 22 -3.50 -7.80 14.17
CA ALA A 22 -3.94 -7.10 12.96
C ALA A 22 -4.29 -5.63 13.24
N ARG A 23 -4.82 -5.31 14.42
CA ARG A 23 -5.10 -3.92 14.81
C ARG A 23 -3.83 -3.15 15.15
N SER A 24 -2.88 -3.78 15.85
CA SER A 24 -1.59 -3.16 16.22
C SER A 24 -0.67 -2.90 15.02
N PHE A 25 -0.88 -3.63 13.93
CA PHE A 25 -0.13 -3.49 12.69
C PHE A 25 -0.25 -2.08 12.09
N TRP A 26 -1.46 -1.53 11.98
CA TRP A 26 -1.69 -0.26 11.27
C TRP A 26 -0.96 0.94 11.90
N PRO A 27 -1.02 1.17 13.23
CA PRO A 27 -0.22 2.22 13.86
C PRO A 27 1.28 2.08 13.63
N GLN A 28 1.81 0.85 13.70
CA GLN A 28 3.24 0.59 13.50
C GLN A 28 3.66 0.82 12.05
N LEU A 29 2.81 0.42 11.10
CA LEU A 29 3.03 0.67 9.68
C LEU A 29 3.02 2.17 9.38
N LEU A 30 2.06 2.92 9.94
CA LEU A 30 1.98 4.37 9.77
C LEU A 30 3.21 5.08 10.32
N GLU A 31 3.69 4.67 11.49
CA GLU A 31 4.93 5.20 12.08
C GLU A 31 6.15 4.91 11.18
N ASP A 32 6.29 3.68 10.67
CA ASP A 32 7.40 3.31 9.78
C ASP A 32 7.34 4.05 8.44
N LEU A 33 6.15 4.22 7.85
CA LEU A 33 5.95 5.03 6.63
C LEU A 33 6.38 6.48 6.86
N ASN A 34 5.94 7.08 7.97
CA ASN A 34 6.27 8.45 8.33
C ASN A 34 7.77 8.63 8.61
N ALA A 35 8.39 7.71 9.36
CA ALA A 35 9.82 7.75 9.69
C ALA A 35 10.72 7.63 8.44
N ARG A 36 10.22 7.02 7.36
CA ARG A 36 10.94 6.84 6.09
C ARG A 36 10.64 7.94 5.07
N LEU A 37 9.62 8.75 5.31
CA LEU A 37 9.24 9.83 4.42
C LEU A 37 10.37 10.89 4.39
N PRO A 38 10.81 11.33 3.20
CA PRO A 38 11.71 12.47 3.10
C PRO A 38 11.13 13.69 3.81
N LYS A 39 12.00 14.49 4.44
CA LYS A 39 11.59 15.62 5.30
C LYS A 39 10.79 16.71 4.57
N GLU A 40 11.01 16.86 3.27
CA GLU A 40 10.54 18.01 2.50
C GLU A 40 9.93 17.57 1.17
N ASN A 41 8.97 18.36 0.67
CA ASN A 41 8.43 18.29 -0.68
C ASN A 41 7.68 17.00 -1.05
N ILE A 42 7.31 16.15 -0.10
CA ILE A 42 6.53 14.93 -0.38
C ILE A 42 5.57 14.64 0.78
N TRP A 43 4.37 14.18 0.47
CA TRP A 43 3.39 13.73 1.46
C TRP A 43 2.59 12.54 0.95
N ILE A 44 2.01 11.77 1.87
CA ILE A 44 1.07 10.69 1.58
C ILE A 44 -0.34 11.26 1.74
N THR A 45 -1.22 11.01 0.76
CA THR A 45 -2.62 11.44 0.80
C THR A 45 -3.58 10.28 1.01
N GLU A 46 -3.26 9.09 0.48
CA GLU A 46 -4.12 7.92 0.60
C GLU A 46 -3.30 6.65 0.83
N LEU A 47 -3.87 5.74 1.62
CA LEU A 47 -3.37 4.40 1.86
C LEU A 47 -4.51 3.42 1.60
N ILE A 48 -4.34 2.60 0.56
CA ILE A 48 -5.39 1.69 0.09
C ILE A 48 -4.88 0.25 0.28
N PRO A 49 -5.46 -0.52 1.20
CA PRO A 49 -5.12 -1.94 1.35
C PRO A 49 -5.45 -2.72 0.08
N LEU A 50 -4.57 -3.63 -0.33
CA LEU A 50 -4.75 -4.48 -1.49
C LEU A 50 -4.85 -5.95 -1.06
N SER A 51 -5.71 -6.69 -1.76
CA SER A 51 -5.76 -8.14 -1.75
C SER A 51 -5.63 -8.61 -3.19
N ASN A 52 -4.60 -9.39 -3.50
CA ASN A 52 -4.30 -9.85 -4.85
C ASN A 52 -4.15 -8.69 -5.86
N GLY A 53 -3.55 -7.59 -5.40
CA GLY A 53 -3.37 -6.37 -6.19
C GLY A 53 -4.66 -5.57 -6.44
N LYS A 54 -5.79 -5.95 -5.81
CA LYS A 54 -7.06 -5.21 -5.91
C LYS A 54 -7.37 -4.47 -4.63
N PRO A 55 -7.87 -3.22 -4.69
CA PRO A 55 -8.32 -2.48 -3.52
C PRO A 55 -9.34 -3.29 -2.70
N VAL A 56 -9.04 -3.47 -1.42
CA VAL A 56 -10.00 -3.96 -0.45
C VAL A 56 -10.79 -2.74 0.02
N LEU A 57 -12.07 -2.70 -0.32
CA LEU A 57 -13.00 -1.74 0.26
C LEU A 57 -13.25 -2.12 1.73
N ALA A 58 -12.31 -1.75 2.60
CA ALA A 58 -12.60 -1.68 4.03
C ALA A 58 -13.66 -0.57 4.21
N GLY A 59 -14.72 -0.85 4.96
CA GLY A 59 -15.89 0.04 5.15
C GLY A 59 -15.58 1.38 5.83
N ALA A 60 -14.79 2.23 5.18
CA ALA A 60 -14.61 3.63 5.49
C ALA A 60 -15.40 4.41 4.44
N THR A 61 -16.47 5.05 4.89
CA THR A 61 -17.04 6.23 4.24
C THR A 61 -15.92 7.10 3.72
N ALA A 62 -15.83 7.23 2.40
CA ALA A 62 -14.97 8.21 1.76
C ALA A 62 -15.25 9.56 2.43
N ALA A 63 -14.28 10.08 3.18
CA ALA A 63 -14.31 11.47 3.58
C ALA A 63 -14.20 12.28 2.29
N ALA A 64 -15.36 12.65 1.77
CA ALA A 64 -15.51 13.63 0.70
C ALA A 64 -14.96 14.95 1.22
N GLY A 65 -13.69 15.19 0.93
CA GLY A 65 -12.94 16.35 1.38
C GLY A 65 -11.76 16.65 0.47
N ALA A 66 -11.94 16.48 -0.84
CA ALA A 66 -11.06 17.06 -1.85
C ALA A 66 -11.87 17.20 -3.13
N GLY A 67 -12.04 18.43 -3.61
CA GLY A 67 -12.77 18.74 -4.84
C GLY A 67 -12.22 17.92 -6.00
N ALA A 68 -13.02 16.97 -6.47
CA ALA A 68 -12.76 16.20 -7.66
C ALA A 68 -12.92 17.12 -8.87
N ILE A 69 -11.80 17.57 -9.45
CA ILE A 69 -11.75 17.91 -10.86
C ILE A 69 -11.34 16.61 -11.55
N VAL A 70 -12.32 15.92 -12.13
CA VAL A 70 -12.11 14.74 -12.97
C VAL A 70 -11.88 15.25 -14.40
N PRO A 71 -10.73 15.01 -15.04
CA PRO A 71 -10.68 14.98 -16.50
C PRO A 71 -11.15 13.60 -16.96
N GLU A 72 -12.09 13.58 -17.90
CA GLU A 72 -12.61 12.38 -18.57
C GLU A 72 -11.47 11.49 -19.14
N PRO A 73 -11.58 10.16 -19.04
CA PRO A 73 -10.63 9.26 -19.66
C PRO A 73 -10.89 9.17 -21.17
N VAL A 74 -9.97 9.72 -21.97
CA VAL A 74 -9.85 9.39 -23.39
C VAL A 74 -9.42 7.94 -23.56
N ALA A 75 -10.28 7.15 -24.21
CA ALA A 75 -10.06 5.74 -24.49
C ALA A 75 -8.95 5.52 -25.52
N SER A 76 -8.06 4.54 -25.28
CA SER A 76 -7.25 3.87 -26.30
C SER A 76 -6.81 2.47 -25.82
N PRO A 77 -6.56 1.51 -26.74
CA PRO A 77 -7.07 0.15 -26.62
C PRO A 77 -6.20 -0.83 -25.83
N ILE A 78 -6.89 -1.76 -25.18
CA ILE A 78 -6.40 -2.92 -24.43
C ILE A 78 -5.67 -3.94 -25.32
N THR A 79 -4.44 -4.30 -24.94
CA THR A 79 -3.78 -5.53 -25.38
C THR A 79 -3.69 -6.47 -24.17
N PRO A 80 -4.03 -7.78 -24.28
CA PRO A 80 -4.11 -8.66 -23.12
C PRO A 80 -2.71 -9.07 -22.63
N ALA A 81 -2.32 -8.61 -21.44
CA ALA A 81 -1.10 -9.06 -20.78
C ALA A 81 -1.32 -10.39 -20.03
N ARG A 82 -0.50 -11.37 -20.40
CA ARG A 82 -0.37 -12.74 -19.88
C ARG A 82 -0.22 -12.81 -18.34
N PRO A 83 -0.78 -13.84 -17.66
CA PRO A 83 -0.62 -14.03 -16.23
C PRO A 83 0.82 -14.41 -15.87
N VAL A 84 1.41 -13.70 -14.90
CA VAL A 84 2.68 -14.10 -14.28
C VAL A 84 2.36 -15.16 -13.23
N ALA A 85 2.80 -16.39 -13.50
CA ALA A 85 2.77 -17.49 -12.56
C ALA A 85 3.81 -17.26 -11.44
N GLY A 86 3.41 -17.46 -10.19
CA GLY A 86 4.37 -17.68 -9.10
C GLY A 86 4.05 -17.09 -7.74
N ARG A 87 2.93 -17.49 -7.12
CA ARG A 87 2.90 -17.80 -5.68
C ARG A 87 1.57 -18.49 -5.33
N ALA A 88 1.67 -19.73 -4.85
CA ALA A 88 0.55 -20.44 -4.26
C ALA A 88 0.14 -19.70 -2.98
N GLN A 89 -1.02 -19.04 -3.01
CA GLN A 89 -1.69 -18.54 -1.82
C GLN A 89 -2.61 -19.64 -1.30
N SER A 90 -2.12 -20.40 -0.33
CA SER A 90 -2.97 -21.19 0.55
C SER A 90 -3.40 -20.31 1.72
N GLY A 91 -4.56 -19.66 1.60
CA GLY A 91 -5.16 -18.82 2.63
C GLY A 91 -6.29 -17.99 2.03
N GLY A 92 -7.36 -17.76 2.78
CA GLY A 92 -8.51 -16.96 2.32
C GLY A 92 -8.13 -15.51 1.97
N PRO A 93 -9.14 -14.66 1.64
CA PRO A 93 -8.92 -13.25 1.35
C PRO A 93 -8.07 -12.56 2.44
N ALA A 94 -6.91 -12.03 2.07
CA ALA A 94 -5.95 -11.39 2.97
C ALA A 94 -5.42 -10.10 2.33
N ILE A 95 -5.07 -9.12 3.15
CA ILE A 95 -4.36 -7.92 2.72
C ILE A 95 -2.90 -8.31 2.51
N ASP A 96 -2.48 -8.36 1.25
CA ASP A 96 -1.14 -8.76 0.84
C ASP A 96 -0.31 -7.59 0.31
N GLY A 97 -0.90 -6.42 0.15
CA GLY A 97 -0.22 -5.23 -0.32
C GLY A 97 -0.88 -3.92 0.09
N LEU A 98 -0.22 -2.82 -0.27
CA LEU A 98 -0.66 -1.46 -0.03
C LEU A 98 -0.41 -0.61 -1.29
N LEU A 99 -1.43 0.09 -1.74
CA LEU A 99 -1.28 1.19 -2.70
C LEU A 99 -1.18 2.50 -1.92
N ILE A 100 -0.01 3.11 -1.97
CA ILE A 100 0.28 4.41 -1.39
C ILE A 100 0.12 5.45 -2.48
N ARG A 101 -0.68 6.48 -2.21
CA ARG A 101 -0.77 7.66 -3.06
C ARG A 101 -0.34 8.87 -2.28
N GLY A 102 0.27 9.79 -2.99
CA GLY A 102 0.67 11.05 -2.41
C GLY A 102 0.95 12.08 -3.47
N LEU A 103 1.44 13.23 -3.04
CA LEU A 103 1.90 14.27 -3.94
C LEU A 103 3.33 14.67 -3.53
N TYR A 104 4.10 15.14 -4.50
CA TYR A 104 5.35 15.83 -4.25
C TYR A 104 5.29 17.24 -4.83
N LEU A 105 5.84 18.20 -4.09
CA LEU A 105 5.87 19.60 -4.50
C LEU A 105 6.86 19.80 -5.65
N TRP A 106 6.62 20.79 -6.51
CA TRP A 106 7.66 21.29 -7.39
C TRP A 106 8.92 21.62 -6.58
N ASN A 107 10.02 21.00 -6.96
CA ASN A 107 11.28 21.11 -6.24
C ASN A 107 12.45 20.86 -7.22
N PRO A 108 13.68 21.30 -6.92
CA PRO A 108 14.83 21.11 -7.80
C PRO A 108 15.11 19.66 -8.18
N ARG A 109 14.71 18.70 -7.33
CA ARG A 109 14.90 17.26 -7.52
C ARG A 109 13.71 16.57 -8.20
N GLN A 110 12.60 17.29 -8.40
CA GLN A 110 11.39 16.78 -9.05
C GLN A 110 10.95 15.43 -8.46
N GLN A 111 10.74 14.40 -9.30
CA GLN A 111 10.29 13.08 -8.89
C GLN A 111 11.35 12.27 -8.11
N GLU A 112 12.61 12.70 -8.04
CA GLU A 112 13.63 11.98 -7.28
C GLU A 112 13.29 11.86 -5.79
N VAL A 113 12.51 12.79 -5.23
CA VAL A 113 12.05 12.70 -3.84
C VAL A 113 11.17 11.46 -3.61
N VAL A 114 10.40 11.04 -4.62
CA VAL A 114 9.60 9.80 -4.59
C VAL A 114 10.51 8.58 -4.71
N VAL A 115 11.55 8.67 -5.55
CA VAL A 115 12.54 7.60 -5.72
C VAL A 115 13.31 7.36 -4.42
N ASP A 116 13.69 8.44 -3.72
CA ASP A 116 14.33 8.35 -2.41
C ASP A 116 13.40 7.78 -1.36
N TYR A 117 12.12 8.18 -1.37
CA TYR A 117 11.15 7.58 -0.49
C TYR A 117 11.03 6.06 -0.72
N PHE A 118 10.94 5.62 -1.98
CA PHE A 118 10.95 4.19 -2.32
C PHE A 118 12.22 3.46 -1.83
N LYS A 119 13.40 4.08 -1.96
CA LYS A 119 14.66 3.52 -1.44
C LYS A 119 14.64 3.43 0.10
N ASN A 120 14.13 4.44 0.78
CA ASN A 120 13.98 4.41 2.25
C ASN A 120 13.03 3.29 2.69
N LEU A 121 11.94 3.08 1.93
CA LEU A 121 10.98 2.00 2.16
C LEU A 121 11.59 0.60 1.96
N ALA A 122 12.64 0.44 1.15
CA ALA A 122 13.32 -0.85 1.00
C ALA A 122 13.94 -1.37 2.31
N GLY A 123 14.26 -0.46 3.25
CA GLY A 123 14.68 -0.83 4.60
C GLY A 123 13.53 -1.19 5.56
N SER A 124 12.28 -1.16 5.10
CA SER A 124 11.11 -1.40 5.94
C SER A 124 11.00 -2.87 6.35
N PRO A 125 10.68 -3.16 7.63
CA PRO A 125 10.35 -4.51 8.05
C PRO A 125 9.02 -4.99 7.46
N PHE A 126 8.17 -4.10 6.96
CA PHE A 126 6.82 -4.41 6.48
C PHE A 126 6.76 -4.80 5.00
N PHE A 127 7.60 -4.20 4.16
CA PHE A 127 7.47 -4.34 2.70
C PHE A 127 8.51 -5.28 2.07
N ALA A 128 8.09 -6.03 1.06
CA ALA A 128 8.91 -6.88 0.22
C ALA A 128 9.32 -6.12 -1.06
N ILE A 129 10.25 -5.17 -0.93
CA ILE A 129 10.65 -4.29 -2.03
C ILE A 129 11.92 -4.82 -2.69
N ASP A 130 11.91 -4.92 -4.01
CA ASP A 130 13.13 -5.05 -4.82
C ASP A 130 13.57 -3.65 -5.31
N PRO A 131 14.69 -3.10 -4.81
CA PRO A 131 15.17 -1.77 -5.18
C PRO A 131 15.46 -1.61 -6.68
N LYS A 132 15.63 -2.72 -7.42
CA LYS A 132 15.98 -2.72 -8.84
C LYS A 132 14.76 -2.61 -9.78
N ASN A 133 13.55 -2.70 -9.25
CA ASN A 133 12.29 -2.73 -10.02
C ASN A 133 11.45 -1.44 -9.93
N GLN A 134 12.12 -0.29 -9.84
CA GLN A 134 11.50 1.03 -9.63
C GLN A 134 10.43 1.40 -10.68
N GLN A 135 10.65 1.04 -11.94
CA GLN A 135 9.78 1.38 -13.08
C GLN A 135 8.41 0.69 -13.05
N LYS A 136 8.26 -0.40 -12.28
CA LYS A 136 6.97 -1.10 -12.12
C LYS A 136 6.07 -0.44 -11.08
N VAL A 137 6.66 0.35 -10.19
CA VAL A 137 6.01 0.85 -8.98
C VAL A 137 5.64 2.32 -9.12
N ILE A 138 6.46 3.11 -9.82
CA ILE A 138 6.28 4.55 -9.96
C ILE A 138 5.63 4.85 -11.31
N LYS A 139 4.42 5.40 -11.31
CA LYS A 139 3.83 6.00 -12.51
C LYS A 139 4.49 7.37 -12.79
N PRO A 140 5.01 7.62 -14.01
CA PRO A 140 5.53 8.94 -14.38
C PRO A 140 4.41 9.96 -14.41
N THR A 141 4.64 11.12 -13.81
CA THR A 141 3.74 12.27 -13.90
C THR A 141 4.48 13.36 -14.68
N MET A 142 3.90 13.84 -15.78
CA MET A 142 4.48 14.96 -16.53
C MET A 142 4.18 16.26 -15.77
N PRO A 143 5.19 16.99 -15.30
CA PRO A 143 4.93 18.27 -14.66
C PRO A 143 4.41 19.26 -15.70
N ASN A 144 3.16 19.71 -15.54
CA ASN A 144 2.65 20.87 -16.25
C ASN A 144 3.04 22.13 -15.47
N ASN A 145 3.30 23.24 -16.17
CA ASN A 145 3.78 24.49 -15.56
C ASN A 145 2.68 25.27 -14.80
N THR A 146 1.53 24.63 -14.55
CA THR A 146 0.34 25.20 -13.93
C THR A 146 0.12 24.67 -12.52
N GLU A 147 0.66 23.48 -12.21
CA GLU A 147 0.52 22.80 -10.92
C GLU A 147 1.77 22.94 -10.06
N TRP A 148 1.55 23.12 -8.75
CA TRP A 148 2.60 23.27 -7.76
C TRP A 148 2.95 21.95 -7.05
N ALA A 149 2.11 20.91 -7.21
CA ALA A 149 2.32 19.59 -6.65
C ALA A 149 1.88 18.51 -7.66
N PHE A 150 2.58 17.38 -7.67
CA PHE A 150 2.41 16.31 -8.65
C PHE A 150 2.13 14.99 -7.96
N PRO A 151 1.15 14.20 -8.42
CA PRO A 151 0.84 12.91 -7.82
C PRO A 151 1.94 11.88 -8.03
N TYR A 152 2.04 10.96 -7.08
CA TYR A 152 2.77 9.71 -7.20
C TYR A 152 1.96 8.55 -6.64
N GLU A 153 2.20 7.36 -7.18
CA GLU A 153 1.65 6.10 -6.67
C GLU A 153 2.81 5.13 -6.41
N LEU A 154 2.72 4.37 -5.31
CA LEU A 154 3.60 3.26 -4.99
C LEU A 154 2.73 2.05 -4.62
N GLN A 155 2.81 0.98 -5.41
CA GLN A 155 2.22 -0.30 -5.06
C GLN A 155 3.27 -1.21 -4.41
N LEU A 156 3.07 -1.58 -3.16
CA LEU A 156 4.03 -2.31 -2.35
C LEU A 156 3.42 -3.60 -1.80
N ASP A 157 4.14 -4.70 -1.91
CA ASP A 157 3.76 -5.98 -1.32
C ASP A 157 4.20 -6.06 0.14
N LEU A 158 3.34 -6.62 1.00
CA LEU A 158 3.66 -6.87 2.40
C LEU A 158 4.48 -8.17 2.53
N LYS A 159 5.46 -8.16 3.43
CA LYS A 159 6.20 -9.37 3.82
C LYS A 159 5.31 -10.38 4.54
N GLN A 160 4.34 -9.89 5.31
CA GLN A 160 3.38 -10.69 6.06
C GLN A 160 1.96 -10.24 5.69
N PRO A 161 1.16 -11.11 5.05
CA PRO A 161 -0.24 -10.81 4.76
C PRO A 161 -1.06 -10.70 6.04
N LEU A 162 -2.02 -9.78 6.06
CA LEU A 162 -2.98 -9.65 7.16
C LEU A 162 -4.28 -10.35 6.81
N PRO A 163 -4.90 -11.10 7.74
CA PRO A 163 -6.23 -11.63 7.52
C PRO A 163 -7.22 -10.47 7.34
N LEU A 164 -8.17 -10.62 6.41
CA LEU A 164 -9.28 -9.68 6.35
C LEU A 164 -10.16 -9.81 7.61
N PRO A 165 -10.65 -8.68 8.15
CA PRO A 165 -11.60 -8.67 9.26
C PRO A 165 -12.96 -9.27 8.89
#